data_AF-I8J2K3-F1
#
_entry.id   AF-I8J2K3-F1
#
_cell.length_a   1.000
_cell.length_b   1.000
_cell.length_c   1.000
_cell.angle_alpha   90.00
_cell.angle_beta   90.00
_cell.angle_gamma   90.00
#
_symmetry.space_group_name_H-M   'P 1'
#
loop_
_entity.id
_entity.type
_entity.pdbx_description
1 polymer ?
#
loop_
_entity_poly.entity_id
_entity_poly.type
_entity_poly.pdbx_seq_one_letter_code
_entity_poly.pdbx_strand_id
1 'polypeptide(L)' 'MLDGEKLKVIMKEKGVTQTELAKRLGIDRSHLSKVVNGTTSPSFALMARIADELNVSLRDFF' A
#
# COMPACT_ATOMS: atom_id res chain seq x y z
N MET A 1 8.01 1.40 10.59
CA MET A 1 6.56 1.20 10.32
C MET A 1 6.28 1.82 8.96
N LEU A 2 5.44 1.20 8.11
CA LEU A 2 5.07 1.80 6.81
C LEU A 2 4.37 3.15 7.05
N ASP A 3 4.80 4.19 6.37
CA ASP A 3 4.12 5.48 6.36
C ASP A 3 2.93 5.45 5.39
N GLY A 4 1.72 5.47 5.94
CA GLY A 4 0.48 5.44 5.17
C GLY A 4 0.30 6.67 4.28
N GLU A 5 0.82 7.84 4.68
CA GLU A 5 0.73 9.06 3.87
C GLU A 5 1.66 8.99 2.65
N LYS A 6 2.89 8.45 2.82
CA LYS A 6 3.77 8.16 1.67
C LYS A 6 3.13 7.20 0.68
N LEU A 7 2.50 6.14 1.18
CA LEU A 7 1.76 5.21 0.34
C LEU A 7 0.61 5.90 -0.43
N LYS A 8 -0.15 6.80 0.20
CA LYS A 8 -1.20 7.58 -0.49
C LYS A 8 -0.65 8.44 -1.61
N VAL A 9 0.48 9.11 -1.38
CA VAL A 9 1.14 9.96 -2.38
C VAL A 9 1.55 9.12 -3.58
N ILE A 10 2.26 8.01 -3.36
CA ILE A 10 2.67 7.08 -4.43
C ILE A 10 1.45 6.57 -5.21
N MET A 11 0.39 6.16 -4.52
CA MET A 11 -0.84 5.71 -5.16
C MET A 11 -1.46 6.78 -6.06
N LYS A 12 -1.47 8.04 -5.61
CA LYS A 12 -1.96 9.18 -6.40
C LYS A 12 -1.11 9.44 -7.63
N GLU A 13 0.22 9.41 -7.50
CA GLU A 13 1.16 9.57 -8.62
C GLU A 13 1.01 8.46 -9.67
N LYS A 14 0.74 7.24 -9.22
CA LYS A 14 0.50 6.07 -10.10
C LYS A 14 -0.93 6.00 -10.65
N GLY A 15 -1.84 6.88 -10.21
CA GLY A 15 -3.24 6.84 -10.60
C GLY A 15 -3.99 5.59 -10.11
N VAL A 16 -3.54 4.96 -9.03
CA VAL A 16 -4.09 3.71 -8.50
C VAL A 16 -4.99 4.00 -7.29
N THR A 17 -6.20 3.45 -7.29
CA THR A 17 -7.13 3.55 -6.16
C THR A 17 -6.88 2.45 -5.13
N GLN A 18 -7.33 2.64 -3.87
CA GLN A 18 -7.27 1.57 -2.86
C GLN A 18 -8.06 0.33 -3.28
N THR A 19 -9.21 0.50 -3.93
CA THR A 19 -10.00 -0.65 -4.42
C THR A 19 -9.22 -1.44 -5.46
N GLU A 20 -8.57 -0.76 -6.39
CA GLU A 20 -7.77 -1.40 -7.43
C GLU A 20 -6.55 -2.11 -6.84
N LEU A 21 -5.78 -1.42 -5.99
CA LEU A 21 -4.60 -2.02 -5.35
C LEU A 21 -4.99 -3.24 -4.50
N ALA A 22 -6.08 -3.16 -3.74
CA ALA A 22 -6.56 -4.30 -2.94
C ALA A 22 -6.94 -5.50 -3.83
N LYS A 23 -7.60 -5.25 -4.97
CA LYS A 23 -7.94 -6.27 -5.95
C LYS A 23 -6.71 -6.94 -6.54
N ARG A 24 -5.69 -6.16 -6.93
CA ARG A 24 -4.43 -6.69 -7.49
C ARG A 24 -3.63 -7.48 -6.46
N LEU A 25 -3.65 -7.04 -5.21
CA LEU A 25 -3.04 -7.75 -4.08
C LEU A 25 -3.90 -8.94 -3.59
N GLY A 26 -5.10 -9.15 -4.10
CA GLY A 26 -6.00 -10.21 -3.63
C GLY A 26 -6.31 -10.12 -2.13
N ILE A 27 -6.46 -8.90 -1.60
CA ILE A 27 -6.82 -8.64 -0.20
C ILE A 27 -8.11 -7.83 -0.09
N ASP A 28 -8.71 -7.84 1.10
CA ASP A 28 -9.85 -6.97 1.38
C ASP A 28 -9.48 -5.49 1.28
N ARG A 29 -10.34 -4.72 0.60
CA ARG A 29 -10.23 -3.25 0.55
C ARG A 29 -10.18 -2.63 1.95
N SER A 30 -10.95 -3.18 2.90
CA SER A 30 -10.97 -2.71 4.30
C SER A 30 -9.62 -2.92 4.99
N HIS A 31 -8.93 -4.03 4.71
CA HIS A 31 -7.58 -4.29 5.21
C HIS A 31 -6.58 -3.29 4.62
N LEU A 32 -6.60 -3.08 3.30
CA LEU A 32 -5.73 -2.07 2.67
C LEU A 32 -6.01 -0.66 3.21
N SER A 33 -7.27 -0.29 3.43
CA SER A 33 -7.62 1.02 4.01
C SER A 33 -7.02 1.21 5.40
N LYS A 34 -6.99 0.17 6.24
CA LYS A 34 -6.34 0.24 7.56
C LYS A 34 -4.83 0.45 7.46
N VAL A 35 -4.18 -0.24 6.51
CA VAL A 35 -2.75 -0.06 6.22
C VAL A 35 -2.45 1.36 5.74
N VAL A 36 -3.21 1.85 4.75
CA VAL A 36 -3.04 3.18 4.16
C VAL A 36 -3.33 4.31 5.17
N ASN A 37 -4.22 4.09 6.11
CA ASN A 37 -4.50 5.05 7.18
C ASN A 37 -3.62 4.87 8.43
N GLY A 38 -2.65 3.95 8.40
CA GLY A 38 -1.73 3.70 9.52
C GLY A 38 -2.37 3.07 10.76
N THR A 39 -3.62 2.60 10.67
CA THR A 39 -4.33 1.98 11.80
C THR A 39 -3.96 0.53 12.00
N THR A 40 -3.25 -0.09 11.05
CA THR A 40 -2.69 -1.43 11.17
C THR A 40 -1.37 -1.50 10.44
N SER A 41 -0.37 -2.14 11.06
CA SER A 41 0.90 -2.43 10.39
C SER A 41 0.76 -3.64 9.48
N PRO A 42 1.07 -3.52 8.18
CA PRO A 42 1.11 -4.69 7.29
C PRO A 42 2.27 -5.61 7.66
N SER A 43 2.16 -6.89 7.29
CA SER A 43 3.32 -7.79 7.34
C SER A 43 4.38 -7.35 6.33
N PHE A 44 5.63 -7.76 6.54
CA PHE A 44 6.72 -7.52 5.57
C PHE A 44 6.36 -8.05 4.18
N ALA A 45 5.74 -9.24 4.12
CA ALA A 45 5.29 -9.83 2.86
C ALA A 45 4.25 -8.96 2.14
N LEU A 46 3.27 -8.39 2.87
CA LEU A 46 2.30 -7.47 2.27
C LEU A 46 2.96 -6.17 1.82
N MET A 47 3.89 -5.62 2.62
CA MET A 47 4.68 -4.44 2.24
C MET A 47 5.45 -4.66 0.94
N ALA A 48 6.15 -5.79 0.81
CA ALA A 48 6.89 -6.14 -0.40
C ALA A 48 5.97 -6.23 -1.62
N ARG A 49 4.82 -6.90 -1.48
CA ARG A 49 3.83 -6.99 -2.55
C ARG A 49 3.25 -5.63 -2.96
N ILE A 50 3.04 -4.72 -2.01
CA ILE A 50 2.61 -3.35 -2.31
C ILE A 50 3.69 -2.61 -3.11
N ALA A 51 4.96 -2.74 -2.72
CA ALA A 51 6.08 -2.13 -3.45
C ALA A 51 6.20 -2.67 -4.88
N ASP A 52 6.10 -4.00 -5.04
CA ASP A 52 6.17 -4.66 -6.33
C ASP A 52 5.03 -4.20 -7.25
N GLU A 53 3.79 -4.18 -6.73
CA GLU A 53 2.60 -3.78 -7.51
C GLU A 53 2.62 -2.30 -7.90
N LEU A 54 3.19 -1.43 -7.06
CA LEU A 54 3.35 0.00 -7.36
C LEU A 54 4.63 0.30 -8.14
N ASN A 55 5.49 -0.71 -8.36
CA ASN A 55 6.80 -0.61 -9.00
C ASN A 55 7.64 0.51 -8.36
N VAL A 56 7.86 0.38 -7.05
CA VAL A 56 8.63 1.29 -6.18
C VAL A 56 9.53 0.48 -5.24
N SER A 57 10.48 1.12 -4.57
CA SER A 57 11.26 0.49 -3.51
C SER A 57 10.49 0.50 -2.20
N LEU A 58 10.71 -0.51 -1.34
CA LEU A 58 10.26 -0.46 0.06
C LEU A 58 10.73 0.80 0.79
N ARG A 59 11.88 1.36 0.39
CA ARG A 59 12.43 2.61 0.95
C ARG A 59 11.53 3.81 0.73
N ASP A 60 10.71 3.81 -0.32
CA ASP A 60 9.82 4.92 -0.65
C ASP A 60 8.64 5.04 0.34
N PHE A 61 8.43 4.02 1.18
CA PHE A 61 7.42 4.01 2.24
C PHE A 61 7.93 4.54 3.59
N PHE A 62 9.21 4.91 3.71
CA PHE A 62 9.85 5.34 4.96
C PHE A 62 10.43 6.74 4.86
#